data_AF-A0AAX3WLZ7-F1
#
_entry.id   AF-A0AAX3WLZ7-F1
#
_cell.length_a   1.000
_cell.length_b   1.000
_cell.length_c   1.000
_cell.angle_alpha   90.00
_cell.angle_beta   90.00
_cell.angle_gamma   90.00
#
_symmetry.space_group_name_H-M   'P 1'
#
loop_
_entity.id
_entity.type
_entity.pdbx_description
1 polymer ?
#
loop_
_entity_poly.entity_id
_entity_poly.type
_entity_poly.pdbx_seq_one_letter_code
_entity_poly.pdbx_strand_id
1 'polypeptide(L)'
;MMTAEQALEQIRPDLASIIAVKERTLGSRMRAYESLGSKLGRSPTWIRKVLGRAPDVTVGLHDALNIRAAYERLCKHIADGTDAIEAENQKLRRELDAALRGDRPASSRVAGTPSPSSAPALGQRVAAAPAPVAAPAAAPRLCKAATGDLSELPLFGALSATRNP
;
A
#
# COMPACT_ATOMS: atom_id res chain seq x y z
N MET A 1 10.50 -42.52 -2.75
CA MET A 1 10.60 -41.78 -4.03
C MET A 1 9.42 -40.81 -4.06
N MET A 2 9.67 -39.51 -4.21
CA MET A 2 8.58 -38.51 -4.22
C MET A 2 7.94 -38.50 -5.61
N THR A 3 6.62 -38.66 -5.70
CA THR A 3 5.90 -38.59 -6.99
C THR A 3 5.69 -37.14 -7.42
N ALA A 4 5.48 -36.90 -8.72
CA ALA A 4 5.19 -35.56 -9.24
C ALA A 4 3.91 -34.96 -8.61
N GLU A 5 2.93 -35.81 -8.30
CA GLU A 5 1.71 -35.43 -7.59
C GLU A 5 1.99 -35.02 -6.13
N GLN A 6 2.86 -35.73 -5.43
CA GLN A 6 3.28 -35.35 -4.08
C GLN A 6 4.06 -34.03 -4.07
N ALA A 7 4.93 -33.81 -5.07
CA ALA A 7 5.63 -32.52 -5.23
C ALA A 7 4.64 -31.38 -5.46
N LEU A 8 3.62 -31.60 -6.29
CA LEU A 8 2.53 -30.67 -6.53
C LEU A 8 1.77 -30.30 -5.25
N GLU A 9 1.37 -31.29 -4.46
CA GLU A 9 0.69 -31.04 -3.19
C GLU A 9 1.57 -30.24 -2.22
N GLN A 10 2.88 -30.50 -2.20
CA GLN A 10 3.82 -29.80 -1.32
C GLN A 10 4.03 -28.34 -1.70
N ILE A 11 3.92 -27.99 -2.99
CA ILE A 11 4.28 -26.65 -3.50
C ILE A 11 3.07 -25.70 -3.55
N ARG A 12 1.84 -26.24 -3.59
CA ARG A 12 0.63 -25.41 -3.52
C ARG A 12 0.54 -24.51 -2.28
N PRO A 13 0.86 -24.95 -1.05
CA PRO A 13 0.87 -24.03 0.10
C PRO A 13 1.90 -22.91 -0.07
N ASP A 14 3.09 -23.22 -0.59
CA ASP A 14 4.12 -22.21 -0.88
C ASP A 14 3.59 -21.19 -1.89
N LEU A 15 2.99 -21.66 -2.98
CA LEU A 15 2.40 -20.81 -4.01
C LEU A 15 1.28 -19.93 -3.45
N ALA A 16 0.40 -20.49 -2.63
CA ALA A 16 -0.70 -19.77 -2.00
C ALA A 16 -0.19 -18.66 -1.05
N SER A 17 0.86 -18.94 -0.28
CA SER A 17 1.46 -17.97 0.63
C SER A 17 2.10 -16.78 -0.11
N ILE A 18 2.84 -17.04 -1.20
CA ILE A 18 3.44 -15.98 -2.03
C ILE A 18 2.35 -15.07 -2.59
N ILE A 19 1.25 -15.66 -3.07
CA ILE A 19 0.14 -14.91 -3.65
C ILE A 19 -0.58 -14.10 -2.58
N ALA A 20 -0.80 -14.66 -1.39
CA ALA A 20 -1.41 -13.93 -0.28
C ALA A 20 -0.58 -12.68 0.12
N VAL A 21 0.75 -12.80 0.18
CA VAL A 21 1.61 -11.64 0.45
C VAL A 21 1.54 -10.63 -0.69
N LYS A 22 1.66 -11.09 -1.95
CA LYS A 22 1.57 -10.20 -3.12
C LYS A 22 0.22 -9.51 -3.24
N GLU A 23 -0.86 -10.18 -2.90
CA GLU A 23 -2.22 -9.63 -2.89
C GLU A 23 -2.32 -8.48 -1.89
N ARG A 24 -1.76 -8.64 -0.67
CA ARG A 24 -1.69 -7.56 0.32
C ARG A 24 -0.85 -6.38 -0.16
N THR A 25 0.27 -6.62 -0.83
CA THR A 25 1.16 -5.55 -1.32
C THR A 25 0.59 -4.81 -2.53
N LEU A 26 -0.05 -5.52 -3.46
CA LEU A 26 -0.52 -4.95 -4.73
C LEU A 26 -2.00 -4.54 -4.71
N GLY A 27 -2.73 -4.92 -3.65
CA GLY A 27 -4.15 -4.64 -3.46
C GLY A 27 -5.08 -5.41 -4.41
N SER A 28 -4.57 -6.37 -5.19
CA SER A 28 -5.38 -7.15 -6.13
C SER A 28 -4.80 -8.54 -6.34
N ARG A 29 -5.67 -9.55 -6.20
CA ARG A 29 -5.34 -10.95 -6.45
C ARG A 29 -4.96 -11.22 -7.91
N MET A 30 -5.60 -10.53 -8.86
CA MET A 30 -5.25 -10.66 -10.28
C MET A 30 -3.86 -10.10 -10.58
N ARG A 31 -3.51 -8.95 -9.99
CA ARG A 31 -2.14 -8.40 -10.09
C ARG A 31 -1.10 -9.31 -9.41
N ALA A 32 -1.47 -9.99 -8.34
CA ALA A 32 -0.60 -10.98 -7.69
C ALA A 32 -0.31 -12.17 -8.62
N TYR A 33 -1.33 -12.72 -9.29
CA TYR A 33 -1.15 -13.78 -10.29
C TYR A 33 -0.31 -13.31 -11.47
N GLU A 34 -0.54 -12.11 -11.98
CA GLU A 34 0.23 -11.54 -13.10
C GLU A 34 1.70 -11.30 -12.73
N SER A 35 1.93 -10.70 -11.57
CA SER A 35 3.29 -10.45 -11.05
C SER A 35 4.06 -11.74 -10.78
N LEU A 36 3.39 -12.80 -10.31
CA LEU A 36 4.06 -14.08 -10.08
C LEU A 36 4.23 -14.87 -11.38
N GLY A 37 3.23 -14.84 -12.26
CA GLY A 37 3.27 -15.53 -13.55
C GLY A 37 4.38 -15.02 -14.44
N SER A 38 4.49 -13.69 -14.58
CA SER A 38 5.60 -13.05 -15.32
C SER A 38 6.97 -13.48 -14.81
N LYS A 39 7.16 -13.58 -13.48
CA LYS A 39 8.43 -14.03 -12.88
C LYS A 39 8.72 -15.52 -13.12
N LEU A 40 7.69 -16.35 -13.22
CA LEU A 40 7.82 -17.79 -13.47
C LEU A 40 7.83 -18.13 -14.97
N GLY A 41 7.63 -17.16 -15.86
CA GLY A 41 7.43 -17.42 -17.30
C GLY A 41 6.10 -18.14 -17.60
N ARG A 42 5.10 -18.01 -16.71
CA ARG A 42 3.80 -18.69 -16.80
C ARG A 42 2.66 -17.67 -16.85
N SER A 43 1.51 -18.10 -17.38
CA SER A 43 0.34 -17.24 -17.44
C SER A 43 -0.35 -17.10 -16.07
N PRO A 44 -1.05 -15.98 -15.80
CA PRO A 44 -1.84 -15.82 -14.57
C PRO A 44 -2.91 -16.92 -14.45
N THR A 45 -3.49 -17.33 -15.58
CA THR A 45 -4.47 -18.42 -15.66
C THR A 45 -3.88 -19.76 -15.24
N TRP A 46 -2.63 -20.05 -15.62
CA TRP A 46 -1.93 -21.26 -15.20
C TRP A 46 -1.80 -21.31 -13.68
N ILE A 47 -1.39 -20.21 -13.04
CA ILE A 47 -1.28 -20.13 -11.57
C ILE A 47 -2.64 -20.42 -10.90
N ARG A 48 -3.71 -19.82 -11.43
CA ARG A 48 -5.07 -20.03 -10.90
C ARG A 48 -5.49 -21.50 -11.01
N LYS A 49 -5.16 -22.17 -12.12
CA LYS A 49 -5.44 -23.60 -12.32
C LYS A 49 -4.63 -24.49 -11.39
N VAL A 50 -3.34 -24.20 -11.17
CA VAL A 50 -2.49 -24.92 -10.22
C VAL A 50 -3.05 -24.83 -8.80
N LEU A 51 -3.46 -23.63 -8.36
CA LEU A 51 -4.11 -23.45 -7.06
C LEU A 51 -5.48 -24.13 -6.98
N GLY A 52 -6.25 -24.07 -8.07
CA GLY A 52 -7.57 -24.66 -8.18
C GLY A 52 -7.59 -26.18 -8.39
N ARG A 53 -6.43 -26.86 -8.35
CA ARG A 53 -6.30 -28.31 -8.53
C ARG A 53 -6.89 -28.80 -9.86
N ALA A 54 -6.79 -27.99 -10.92
CA ALA A 54 -7.32 -28.36 -12.21
C ALA A 54 -6.50 -29.53 -12.80
N PRO A 55 -7.15 -30.62 -13.28
CA PRO A 55 -6.46 -31.83 -13.74
C PRO A 55 -5.72 -31.65 -15.08
N ASP A 56 -5.99 -30.56 -15.79
CA ASP A 56 -5.40 -30.22 -17.09
C ASP A 56 -4.06 -29.49 -16.98
N VAL A 57 -3.59 -29.22 -15.75
CA VAL A 57 -2.35 -28.46 -15.53
C VAL A 57 -1.31 -29.29 -14.79
N THR A 58 -0.17 -29.45 -15.44
CA THR A 58 1.03 -30.04 -14.87
C THR A 58 1.99 -28.95 -14.40
N VAL A 59 2.69 -29.24 -13.30
CA VAL A 59 3.81 -28.43 -12.82
C VAL A 59 5.07 -29.24 -13.07
N GLY A 60 5.94 -28.73 -13.94
CA GLY A 60 7.23 -29.37 -14.19
C GLY A 60 8.16 -29.21 -12.98
N LEU A 61 9.20 -30.06 -12.92
CA LEU A 61 10.23 -29.95 -11.87
C LEU A 61 10.87 -28.56 -11.82
N HIS A 62 11.06 -27.92 -12.97
CA HIS A 62 11.61 -26.57 -13.05
C HIS A 62 10.70 -25.53 -12.40
N ASP A 63 9.39 -25.57 -12.69
CA ASP A 63 8.41 -24.68 -12.08
C ASP A 63 8.36 -24.89 -10.56
N ALA A 64 8.41 -26.15 -10.14
CA ALA A 64 8.42 -26.54 -8.74
C ALA A 64 9.60 -25.93 -7.97
N LEU A 65 10.81 -26.05 -8.51
CA LEU A 65 12.02 -25.48 -7.92
C LEU A 65 11.97 -23.95 -7.91
N ASN A 66 11.47 -23.33 -8.98
CA ASN A 66 11.34 -21.87 -9.06
C ASN A 66 10.35 -21.32 -8.03
N ILE A 67 9.22 -22.00 -7.83
CA ILE A 67 8.23 -21.62 -6.81
C ILE A 67 8.84 -21.72 -5.41
N ARG A 68 9.55 -22.82 -5.11
CA ARG A 68 10.21 -22.99 -3.82
C ARG A 68 11.29 -21.93 -3.57
N ALA A 69 12.13 -21.64 -4.57
CA ALA A 69 13.13 -20.57 -4.48
C ALA A 69 12.49 -19.17 -4.33
N ALA A 70 11.31 -18.94 -4.92
CA ALA A 70 10.56 -17.70 -4.71
C ALA A 70 10.00 -17.61 -3.28
N TYR A 71 9.52 -18.72 -2.74
CA TYR A 71 9.04 -18.81 -1.36
C TYR A 71 10.16 -18.58 -0.35
N GLU A 72 11.31 -19.24 -0.51
CA GLU A 72 12.46 -19.06 0.38
C GLU A 72 12.97 -17.62 0.40
N ARG A 73 12.98 -16.93 -0.75
CA ARG A 73 13.30 -15.51 -0.83
C ARG A 73 12.30 -14.63 -0.09
N LEU A 74 11.01 -14.98 -0.15
CA LEU A 74 9.97 -14.30 0.60
C LEU A 74 10.17 -14.49 2.11
N CYS A 75 10.43 -15.72 2.56
CA CYS A 75 10.71 -16.00 3.96
C CYS A 75 11.92 -15.22 4.47
N LYS A 76 13.02 -15.19 3.71
CA LYS A 76 14.21 -14.38 4.04
C LYS A 76 13.86 -12.90 4.16
N HIS A 77 13.15 -12.34 3.19
CA HIS A 77 12.77 -10.93 3.21
C HIS A 77 11.89 -10.57 4.42
N ILE A 78 10.97 -11.46 4.82
CA ILE A 78 10.14 -11.25 6.02
C ILE A 78 11.01 -11.32 7.29
N ALA A 79 11.94 -12.27 7.36
CA ALA A 79 12.87 -12.38 8.50
C ALA A 79 13.74 -11.13 8.63
N ASP A 80 14.39 -10.71 7.53
CA ASP A 80 15.22 -9.51 7.49
C ASP A 80 14.43 -8.24 7.87
N GLY A 81 13.18 -8.13 7.42
CA GLY A 81 12.30 -7.03 7.78
C GLY A 81 11.91 -7.04 9.26
N THR A 82 11.75 -8.22 9.86
CA THR A 82 11.47 -8.36 11.29
C THR A 82 12.66 -7.91 12.13
N ASP A 83 13.86 -8.34 11.77
CA ASP A 83 15.10 -7.94 12.45
C ASP A 83 15.34 -6.42 12.38
N ALA A 84 15.04 -5.80 11.23
CA ALA A 84 15.12 -4.35 11.06
C ALA A 84 14.14 -3.59 11.95
N ILE A 85 12.89 -4.07 12.05
CA ILE A 85 11.86 -3.48 12.93
C ILE A 85 12.24 -3.64 14.40
N GLU A 86 12.81 -4.77 14.79
CA GLU A 86 13.29 -4.96 16.18
C GLU A 86 14.45 -4.02 16.51
N ALA A 87 15.40 -3.83 15.59
CA ALA A 87 16.49 -2.88 15.76
C ALA A 87 15.99 -1.42 15.88
N GLU A 88 15.02 -1.03 15.06
CA GLU A 88 14.40 0.30 15.14
C GLU A 88 13.63 0.48 16.45
N ASN A 89 12.86 -0.52 16.88
CA ASN A 89 12.16 -0.48 18.18
C ASN A 89 13.14 -0.36 19.35
N GLN A 90 14.28 -1.06 19.33
CA GLN A 90 15.30 -0.91 20.35
C GLN A 90 15.90 0.50 20.35
N LYS A 91 16.13 1.09 19.17
CA LYS A 91 16.59 2.47 19.04
C LYS A 91 15.58 3.46 19.65
N LEU A 92 14.30 3.34 19.29
CA LEU A 92 13.22 4.18 19.82
C LEU A 92 13.10 4.04 21.35
N ARG A 93 13.26 2.83 21.90
CA ARG A 93 13.28 2.62 23.36
C ARG A 93 14.45 3.34 24.03
N ARG A 94 15.66 3.27 23.45
CA ARG A 94 16.83 4.00 23.97
C ARG A 94 16.64 5.51 23.91
N GLU A 95 16.06 6.03 22.83
CA GLU A 95 15.74 7.45 22.69
C GLU A 95 14.68 7.90 23.72
N LEU A 96 13.66 7.07 23.93
CA LEU A 96 12.62 7.32 24.93
C LEU A 96 13.19 7.28 26.36
N ASP A 97 14.03 6.28 26.68
CA ASP A 97 14.74 6.21 27.96
C ASP A 97 15.67 7.42 28.18
N ALA A 98 16.37 7.87 27.14
CA ALA A 98 17.21 9.07 27.20
C ALA A 98 16.38 10.35 27.43
N ALA A 99 15.24 10.48 26.74
CA ALA A 99 14.32 11.60 26.91
C ALA A 99 13.67 11.61 28.31
N LEU A 100 13.30 10.44 28.85
CA LEU A 100 12.74 10.29 30.20
C LEU A 100 13.77 10.52 31.31
N ARG A 101 15.05 10.16 31.08
CA ARG A 101 16.14 10.43 32.02
C ARG A 101 16.53 11.92 32.09
N GLY A 102 15.92 12.77 31.27
CA GLY A 102 15.96 14.21 31.47
C GLY A 102 17.23 14.90 30.98
N ASP A 103 17.98 14.29 30.06
CA ASP A 103 19.01 15.01 29.30
C ASP A 103 18.31 15.81 28.19
N ARG A 104 17.62 16.89 28.58
CA ARG A 104 17.10 17.88 27.66
C ARG A 104 18.28 18.81 27.34
N PRO A 105 18.97 18.69 26.19
CA PRO A 105 19.75 19.84 25.74
C PRO A 105 18.76 20.98 25.58
N ALA A 106 19.08 22.10 26.22
CA ALA A 106 18.26 23.29 26.23
C ALA A 106 17.95 23.72 24.79
N SER A 107 16.79 23.29 24.27
CA SER A 107 16.24 23.83 23.03
C SER A 107 15.94 25.29 23.32
N SER A 108 16.83 26.15 22.83
CA SER A 108 16.69 27.59 22.76
C SER A 108 15.27 27.93 22.32
N ARG A 109 14.53 28.63 23.18
CA ARG A 109 13.28 29.28 22.78
C ARG A 109 13.62 30.27 21.68
N VAL A 110 13.31 29.94 20.44
CA VAL A 110 13.11 30.97 19.42
C VAL A 110 11.77 31.63 19.76
N ALA A 111 11.85 32.68 20.55
CA ALA A 111 10.79 33.65 20.72
C ALA A 111 10.73 34.50 19.45
N GLY A 112 9.57 34.59 18.81
CA GLY A 112 9.37 35.48 17.66
C GLY A 112 8.20 35.06 16.79
N THR A 113 6.98 35.35 17.25
CA THR A 113 5.74 35.32 16.47
C THR A 113 5.75 36.37 15.33
N PRO A 114 4.90 36.19 14.29
CA PRO A 114 5.05 36.79 12.97
C PRO A 114 4.55 38.23 12.88
N SER A 115 5.21 39.06 12.06
CA SER A 115 4.73 40.38 11.65
C SER A 115 4.04 40.29 10.28
N PRO A 116 2.75 40.66 10.14
CA PRO A 116 2.04 40.72 8.87
C PRO A 116 2.02 42.17 8.33
N SER A 117 2.71 42.42 7.22
CA SER A 117 2.64 43.66 6.41
C SER A 117 3.60 43.48 5.23
N SER A 118 3.28 43.69 3.96
CA SER A 118 2.16 44.37 3.31
C SER A 118 2.15 43.92 1.85
N ALA A 119 0.97 43.67 1.28
CA ALA A 119 0.77 43.60 -0.16
C ALA A 119 0.09 44.90 -0.64
N PRO A 120 0.57 45.52 -1.74
CA PRO A 120 -0.27 46.34 -2.61
C PRO A 120 -0.47 45.59 -3.94
N ALA A 121 -1.70 45.22 -4.31
CA ALA A 121 -2.75 46.02 -4.95
C ALA A 121 -2.54 46.22 -6.48
N LEU A 122 -3.33 45.44 -7.23
CA LEU A 122 -4.08 45.77 -8.45
C LEU A 122 -3.63 46.98 -9.30
N GLY A 123 -3.32 46.70 -10.59
CA GLY A 123 -3.58 47.68 -11.66
C GLY A 123 -2.75 47.52 -12.93
N GLN A 124 -3.29 46.82 -13.94
CA GLN A 124 -3.35 47.36 -15.30
C GLN A 124 -4.30 46.53 -16.18
N ARG A 125 -5.34 47.21 -16.68
CA ARG A 125 -6.26 46.76 -17.74
C ARG A 125 -5.93 47.52 -19.03
N VAL A 126 -6.54 47.01 -20.13
CA VAL A 126 -6.86 47.63 -21.44
C VAL A 126 -5.84 47.25 -22.54
N ALA A 127 -6.18 46.70 -23.72
CA ALA A 127 -7.35 46.80 -24.62
C ALA A 127 -7.63 45.44 -25.35
N ALA A 128 -8.86 44.94 -25.50
CA ALA A 128 -9.92 45.18 -26.51
C ALA A 128 -9.80 44.35 -27.83
N ALA A 129 -10.89 43.63 -28.16
CA ALA A 129 -11.06 42.60 -29.22
C ALA A 129 -11.59 43.16 -30.57
N PRO A 130 -11.85 42.32 -31.62
CA PRO A 130 -13.18 41.68 -31.76
C PRO A 130 -13.22 40.23 -32.36
N ALA A 131 -14.42 39.62 -32.29
CA ALA A 131 -14.82 38.21 -32.49
C ALA A 131 -15.33 37.90 -33.94
N PRO A 132 -16.19 36.88 -34.24
CA PRO A 132 -16.47 35.54 -33.66
C PRO A 132 -16.57 34.38 -34.72
N VAL A 133 -16.54 33.11 -34.31
CA VAL A 133 -17.21 32.01 -35.05
C VAL A 133 -17.89 31.07 -34.04
N ALA A 134 -19.17 30.78 -34.29
CA ALA A 134 -20.11 30.10 -33.41
C ALA A 134 -20.01 28.56 -33.42
N ALA A 135 -20.62 27.96 -32.39
CA ALA A 135 -20.61 26.56 -31.96
C ALA A 135 -21.42 25.57 -32.84
N PRO A 136 -21.42 24.25 -32.50
CA PRO A 136 -22.51 23.78 -31.64
C PRO A 136 -22.16 22.69 -30.59
N ALA A 137 -22.92 22.77 -29.49
CA ALA A 137 -23.56 21.70 -28.70
C ALA A 137 -22.76 20.47 -28.20
N ALA A 138 -22.50 20.43 -26.89
CA ALA A 138 -23.05 19.42 -25.96
C ALA A 138 -22.47 19.62 -24.55
N ALA A 139 -23.34 19.77 -23.54
CA ALA A 139 -22.99 19.74 -22.13
C ALA A 139 -23.66 18.52 -21.47
N PRO A 140 -23.00 17.89 -20.49
CA PRO A 140 -23.70 17.61 -19.25
C PRO A 140 -22.98 18.19 -18.03
N ARG A 141 -23.82 18.46 -17.03
CA ARG A 141 -23.65 19.33 -15.87
C ARG A 141 -22.77 18.70 -14.78
N LEU A 142 -22.00 19.53 -14.08
CA LEU A 142 -21.44 19.25 -12.75
C LEU A 142 -22.26 20.01 -11.68
N CYS A 143 -22.23 19.46 -10.45
CA CYS A 143 -22.92 19.86 -9.19
C CYS A 143 -24.27 19.14 -9.00
N LYS A 144 -24.58 18.42 -7.91
CA LYS A 144 -24.32 18.52 -6.45
C LYS A 144 -24.75 17.14 -5.85
N ALA A 145 -24.35 16.58 -4.71
CA ALA A 145 -23.94 17.08 -3.40
C ALA A 145 -23.04 16.05 -2.69
N ALA A 146 -22.09 16.53 -1.89
CA ALA A 146 -21.43 15.76 -0.86
C ALA A 146 -22.35 15.67 0.37
N THR A 147 -22.74 14.45 0.74
CA THR A 147 -23.44 14.15 1.99
C THR A 147 -23.16 12.69 2.36
N GLY A 148 -22.64 12.42 3.56
CA GLY A 148 -22.35 11.07 4.05
C GLY A 148 -20.84 10.86 4.28
N ASP A 149 -20.23 11.59 5.19
CA ASP A 149 -20.08 11.27 6.63
C ASP A 149 -18.71 10.62 6.89
N LEU A 150 -17.74 11.45 7.29
CA LEU A 150 -16.39 11.02 7.70
C LEU A 150 -16.39 10.37 9.11
N SER A 151 -17.57 10.08 9.65
CA SER A 151 -17.77 9.47 10.97
C SER A 151 -17.63 7.94 10.99
N GLU A 152 -17.42 7.30 9.83
CA GLU A 152 -17.23 5.83 9.76
C GLU A 152 -15.74 5.41 9.70
N LEU A 153 -14.87 6.21 10.31
CA LEU A 153 -13.54 5.74 10.69
C LEU A 153 -13.63 5.06 12.07
N PRO A 154 -13.19 3.79 12.23
CA PRO A 154 -13.25 3.04 13.50
C PRO A 154 -12.29 3.57 14.58
N LEU A 155 -11.87 4.83 14.48
CA LEU A 155 -10.96 5.51 15.41
C LEU A 155 -11.67 6.50 16.34
N PHE A 156 -12.94 6.86 16.10
CA PHE A 156 -13.65 7.84 16.93
C PHE A 156 -14.87 7.30 17.70
N GLY A 157 -15.27 6.04 17.49
CA GLY A 157 -16.38 5.41 18.24
C GLY A 157 -16.06 5.06 19.70
N ALA A 158 -14.78 5.05 20.10
CA ALA A 158 -14.36 4.66 21.45
C ALA A 158 -14.35 5.83 22.47
N LEU A 159 -14.60 7.08 22.04
CA LEU A 159 -14.53 8.26 22.90
C LEU A 159 -15.89 8.79 23.37
N SER A 160 -17.00 8.21 22.91
CA SER A 160 -18.35 8.66 23.27
C SER A 160 -19.04 7.77 24.31
N ALA A 161 -18.39 6.69 24.78
CA ALA A 161 -18.96 5.72 25.70
C ALA A 161 -18.72 6.02 27.20
N THR A 162 -18.40 7.27 27.55
CA THR A 162 -18.35 7.71 28.96
C THR A 162 -19.06 9.02 29.15
N ARG A 163 -20.40 9.00 29.08
CA ARG A 163 -21.24 9.91 29.86
C ARG A 163 -22.70 9.47 29.81
N ASN A 164 -23.23 8.97 30.91
CA ASN A 164 -24.34 9.66 31.60
C ASN A 164 -24.68 9.01 32.96
N PRO A 165 -25.30 9.79 33.86
CA PRO A 165 -25.29 9.64 35.31
C PRO A 165 -26.16 8.51 35.87
#